data_AF-A0A524CG18-F1
#
_entry.id   AF-A0A524CG18-F1
#
_cell.length_a   1.000
_cell.length_b   1.000
_cell.length_c   1.000
_cell.angle_alpha   90.00
_cell.angle_beta   90.00
_cell.angle_gamma   90.00
#
_symmetry.space_group_name_H-M   'P 1'
#
loop_
_entity.id
_entity.type
_entity.pdbx_description
1 polymer ?
#
loop_
_entity_poly.entity_id
_entity_poly.type
_entity_poly.pdbx_seq_one_letter_code
_entity_poly.pdbx_strand_id
1 'polypeptide(L)'
;MKQDQEIAREAKMIPIQDIAAKMDIPESEIEYYGKYKAKIKMDFCLKCDDRPNGKLILISAMSPTRAGEGKTTNTIGIVDALCKLGKRTAGTLRQPSLGPVFGIKGGATGGGHAQVIPSDDINLHFTGDFHAITSA
;
A
#
# COMPACT_ATOMS: atom_id res chain seq x y z
N MET A 1 4.72 8.34 -22.73
CA MET A 1 4.00 7.96 -21.50
C MET A 1 4.67 8.72 -20.35
N LYS A 2 3.91 9.29 -19.41
CA LYS A 2 4.49 10.00 -18.27
C LYS A 2 5.31 9.05 -17.39
N GLN A 3 6.31 9.57 -16.69
CA GLN A 3 7.06 8.76 -15.71
C GLN A 3 6.22 8.49 -14.46
N ASP A 4 6.51 7.41 -13.75
CA ASP A 4 5.73 6.98 -12.57
C ASP A 4 5.63 8.07 -11.50
N GLN A 5 6.73 8.79 -11.25
CA GLN A 5 6.76 9.89 -10.28
C GLN A 5 5.89 11.08 -10.70
N GLU A 6 5.81 11.38 -12.00
CA GLU A 6 4.95 12.45 -12.51
C GLU A 6 3.48 12.09 -12.31
N ILE A 7 3.11 10.84 -12.59
CA ILE A 7 1.75 10.33 -12.36
C ILE A 7 1.40 10.40 -10.87
N ALA A 8 2.33 10.02 -9.98
CA ALA A 8 2.11 10.07 -8.53
C ALA A 8 1.92 11.50 -8.01
N ARG A 9 2.67 12.48 -8.53
CA ARG A 9 2.57 13.89 -8.12
C ARG A 9 1.28 14.56 -8.58
N GLU A 10 0.75 14.17 -9.74
CA GLU A 10 -0.52 14.67 -10.27
C GLU A 10 -1.74 14.03 -9.60
N ALA A 11 -1.57 12.92 -8.89
CA ALA A 11 -2.66 12.20 -8.26
C ALA A 11 -3.30 13.02 -7.13
N LYS A 12 -4.63 13.20 -7.22
CA LYS A 12 -5.41 13.80 -6.13
C LYS A 12 -5.58 12.78 -5.01
N MET A 13 -4.69 12.83 -4.03
CA MET A 13 -4.76 11.97 -2.86
C MET A 13 -6.04 12.24 -2.04
N ILE A 14 -6.63 11.16 -1.56
CA ILE A 14 -7.75 11.18 -0.62
C ILE A 14 -7.16 11.14 0.80
N PRO A 15 -7.64 11.98 1.74
CA PRO A 15 -7.24 11.89 3.14
C PRO A 15 -7.39 10.47 3.68
N ILE A 16 -6.42 10.02 4.50
CA ILE A 16 -6.41 8.63 4.97
C ILE A 16 -7.64 8.30 5.84
N GLN A 17 -8.19 9.31 6.51
CA GLN A 17 -9.44 9.22 7.28
C GLN A 17 -10.62 8.77 6.40
N ASP A 18 -10.77 9.34 5.20
CA ASP A 18 -11.85 9.00 4.28
C ASP A 18 -11.68 7.58 3.71
N ILE A 19 -10.43 7.14 3.53
CA ILE A 19 -10.12 5.77 3.11
C ILE A 19 -10.48 4.78 4.23
N ALA A 20 -10.11 5.10 5.47
CA ALA A 20 -10.42 4.28 6.64
C ALA A 20 -11.93 4.19 6.90
N ALA A 21 -12.67 5.29 6.72
CA ALA A 21 -14.12 5.32 6.82
C ALA A 21 -14.80 4.37 5.81
N LYS A 22 -14.31 4.28 4.56
CA LYS A 22 -14.79 3.30 3.56
C LYS A 22 -14.56 1.84 3.98
N MET A 23 -13.68 1.62 4.95
CA MET A 23 -13.37 0.32 5.52
C MET A 23 -14.01 0.11 6.90
N ASP A 24 -14.95 0.95 7.31
CA ASP A 24 -15.60 0.92 8.63
C ASP A 24 -14.62 0.99 9.80
N ILE A 25 -13.48 1.67 9.61
CA ILE A 25 -12.50 1.90 10.65
C ILE A 25 -12.79 3.28 11.26
N PRO A 26 -13.22 3.34 12.53
CA PRO A 26 -13.53 4.60 13.18
C PRO A 26 -12.24 5.39 13.45
N GLU A 27 -12.33 6.71 13.40
CA GLU A 27 -11.18 7.61 13.60
C GLU A 27 -10.46 7.40 14.93
N SER A 28 -11.19 6.99 15.99
CA SER A 28 -10.61 6.70 17.31
C SER A 28 -9.60 5.55 17.29
N GLU A 29 -9.60 4.73 16.24
CA GLU A 29 -8.72 3.55 16.07
C GLU A 29 -7.55 3.82 15.12
N ILE A 30 -7.39 5.08 14.69
CA ILE A 30 -6.38 5.52 13.72
C ILE A 30 -5.34 6.39 14.41
N GLU A 31 -4.06 6.10 14.15
CA GLU A 31 -2.93 6.94 14.53
C GLU A 31 -2.31 7.57 13.28
N TYR A 32 -2.49 8.87 13.11
CA TYR A 32 -2.09 9.58 11.90
C TYR A 32 -0.57 9.78 11.78
N TYR A 33 -0.05 9.53 10.58
CA TYR A 33 1.31 9.87 10.15
C TYR A 33 1.23 10.89 9.00
N GLY A 34 0.86 12.11 9.37
CA GLY A 34 0.42 13.14 8.43
C GLY A 34 -0.97 12.85 7.86
N LYS A 35 -1.32 13.50 6.76
CA LYS A 35 -2.71 13.49 6.22
C LYS A 35 -3.09 12.22 5.43
N TYR A 36 -2.09 11.50 4.92
CA TYR A 36 -2.28 10.43 3.92
C TYR A 36 -1.77 9.06 4.35
N LYS A 37 -1.33 8.92 5.61
CA LYS A 37 -0.84 7.66 6.18
C LYS A 37 -1.33 7.54 7.61
N ALA A 38 -1.57 6.32 8.06
CA ALA A 38 -1.90 6.05 9.44
C ALA A 38 -1.55 4.62 9.83
N LYS A 39 -1.42 4.38 11.13
CA LYS A 39 -1.48 3.05 11.72
C LYS A 39 -2.87 2.79 12.27
N ILE A 40 -3.27 1.53 12.30
CA ILE A 40 -4.52 1.07 12.92
C ILE A 40 -4.15 0.42 14.24
N LYS A 41 -4.86 0.74 15.31
CA LYS A 41 -4.62 0.15 16.63
C LYS A 41 -4.84 -1.36 16.59
N MET A 42 -3.91 -2.11 17.17
CA MET A 42 -3.94 -3.58 17.12
C MET A 42 -5.19 -4.14 17.81
N ASP A 43 -5.62 -3.54 18.93
CA ASP A 43 -6.82 -3.96 19.67
C ASP A 43 -8.09 -3.91 18.82
N PHE A 44 -8.18 -2.99 17.85
CA PHE A 44 -9.29 -2.95 16.91
C PHE A 44 -9.21 -4.10 15.88
N CYS A 45 -8.02 -4.35 15.34
CA CYS A 45 -7.79 -5.45 14.40
C CYS A 45 -8.15 -6.81 14.99
N LEU A 46 -7.86 -7.02 16.28
CA LEU A 46 -8.15 -8.27 16.99
C LEU A 46 -9.63 -8.46 17.35
N LYS A 47 -10.47 -7.41 17.29
CA LYS A 47 -11.91 -7.50 17.58
C LYS A 47 -12.75 -8.00 16.39
N CYS A 48 -12.12 -8.44 15.31
CA CYS A 48 -12.81 -8.83 14.08
C CYS A 48 -13.24 -10.30 14.04
N ASP A 49 -12.99 -11.08 15.10
CA ASP A 49 -13.19 -12.54 15.13
C ASP A 49 -14.65 -12.98 14.88
N ASP A 50 -15.63 -12.14 15.21
CA ASP A 50 -17.05 -12.43 14.99
C ASP A 50 -17.51 -12.21 13.53
N ARG A 51 -16.64 -11.68 12.66
CA ARG A 51 -16.97 -11.39 11.26
C ARG A 51 -16.46 -12.51 10.35
N PRO A 52 -17.25 -12.94 9.35
CA PRO A 52 -16.77 -13.93 8.39
C PRO A 52 -15.60 -13.37 7.57
N ASN A 53 -14.59 -14.22 7.34
CA ASN A 53 -13.46 -13.87 6.50
C ASN A 53 -13.89 -13.53 5.07
N GLY A 54 -13.26 -12.51 4.49
CA GLY A 54 -13.36 -12.20 3.07
C GLY A 54 -12.68 -13.25 2.19
N LYS A 55 -12.70 -13.04 0.87
CA LYS A 55 -11.94 -13.88 -0.07
C LYS A 55 -10.47 -13.46 -0.07
N LEU A 56 -9.57 -14.41 0.16
CA LEU A 56 -8.13 -14.20 0.04
C LEU A 56 -7.67 -14.56 -1.37
N ILE A 57 -7.08 -13.59 -2.07
CA ILE A 57 -6.52 -13.77 -3.42
C ILE A 57 -5.01 -13.56 -3.34
N LEU A 58 -4.25 -14.63 -3.55
CA LEU A 58 -2.78 -14.57 -3.60
C LEU A 58 -2.31 -14.30 -5.03
N ILE A 59 -1.50 -13.26 -5.20
CA ILE A 59 -0.88 -12.93 -6.48
C ILE A 59 0.59 -13.37 -6.45
N SER A 60 0.94 -14.24 -7.40
CA SER A 60 2.29 -14.74 -7.59
C SER A 60 2.80 -14.44 -8.99
N ALA A 61 4.06 -14.75 -9.24
CA ALA A 61 4.70 -14.63 -10.55
C ALA A 61 5.60 -15.84 -10.80
N MET A 62 6.00 -16.03 -12.05
CA MET A 62 7.11 -16.93 -12.40
C MET A 62 8.43 -16.46 -11.79
N SER A 63 9.46 -17.29 -11.91
CA SER A 63 10.83 -16.95 -11.51
C SER A 63 11.27 -15.59 -12.10
N PRO A 64 11.85 -14.68 -11.30
CA PRO A 64 12.22 -13.36 -11.79
C PRO A 64 13.22 -13.38 -12.94
N THR A 65 13.02 -12.48 -13.88
CA THR A 65 13.84 -12.25 -15.08
C THR A 65 14.28 -10.80 -15.13
N ARG A 66 15.26 -10.47 -16.00
CA ARG A 66 15.69 -9.08 -16.20
C ARG A 66 14.60 -8.17 -16.77
N ALA A 67 13.58 -8.73 -17.43
CA ALA A 67 12.48 -7.97 -18.00
C ALA A 67 11.51 -7.44 -16.94
N GLY A 68 11.44 -8.09 -15.78
CA GLY A 68 10.50 -7.77 -14.71
C GLY A 68 9.09 -8.31 -14.98
N GLU A 69 8.42 -8.71 -13.91
CA GLU A 69 7.15 -9.46 -13.99
C GLU A 69 5.93 -8.60 -13.64
N GLY A 70 6.13 -7.37 -13.15
CA GLY A 70 5.04 -6.45 -12.84
C GLY A 70 4.11 -6.90 -11.71
N LYS A 71 4.55 -7.81 -10.83
CA LYS A 71 3.70 -8.41 -9.77
C LYS A 71 2.97 -7.36 -8.91
N THR A 72 3.69 -6.34 -8.45
CA THR A 72 3.10 -5.30 -7.60
C THR A 72 2.10 -4.45 -8.38
N THR A 73 2.44 -4.06 -9.62
CA THR A 73 1.56 -3.32 -10.51
C THR A 73 0.26 -4.08 -10.78
N ASN A 74 0.35 -5.37 -11.07
CA ASN A 74 -0.82 -6.23 -11.26
C ASN A 74 -1.64 -6.38 -9.97
N THR A 75 -0.98 -6.46 -8.81
CA THR A 75 -1.67 -6.50 -7.52
C THR A 75 -2.53 -5.27 -7.30
N ILE A 76 -1.97 -4.09 -7.52
CA ILE A 76 -2.68 -2.81 -7.35
C ILE A 76 -3.79 -2.70 -8.41
N GLY A 77 -3.50 -3.02 -9.67
CA GLY A 77 -4.47 -2.95 -10.75
C GLY A 77 -5.67 -3.89 -10.56
N ILE A 78 -5.45 -5.09 -10.01
CA ILE A 78 -6.54 -6.03 -9.67
C ILE A 78 -7.41 -5.47 -8.55
N VAL A 79 -6.80 -4.90 -7.50
CA VAL A 79 -7.55 -4.24 -6.41
C VAL A 79 -8.40 -3.10 -6.96
N ASP A 80 -7.82 -2.22 -7.77
CA ASP A 80 -8.53 -1.10 -8.40
C ASP A 80 -9.68 -1.58 -9.30
N ALA A 81 -9.46 -2.64 -10.08
CA ALA A 81 -10.48 -3.23 -10.94
C ALA A 81 -11.65 -3.81 -10.12
N LEU A 82 -11.36 -4.55 -9.05
CA LEU A 82 -12.39 -5.11 -8.17
C LEU A 82 -13.19 -4.00 -7.47
N CYS A 83 -12.54 -2.94 -7.02
CA CYS A 83 -13.19 -1.75 -6.48
C CYS A 83 -14.11 -1.08 -7.52
N LYS A 84 -13.66 -0.94 -8.78
CA LYS A 84 -14.48 -0.42 -9.90
C LYS A 84 -15.69 -1.31 -10.21
N LEU A 85 -15.59 -2.61 -9.96
CA LEU A 85 -16.70 -3.58 -10.08
C LEU A 85 -17.62 -3.60 -8.84
N GLY A 86 -17.46 -2.66 -7.90
CA GLY A 86 -18.29 -2.55 -6.71
C GLY A 86 -17.96 -3.57 -5.63
N LYS A 87 -16.79 -4.23 -5.67
CA LYS A 87 -16.35 -5.14 -4.62
C LYS A 87 -15.52 -4.38 -3.58
N ARG A 88 -15.89 -4.49 -2.30
CA ARG A 88 -15.08 -3.98 -1.19
C ARG A 88 -13.78 -4.79 -1.09
N THR A 89 -12.69 -4.19 -1.53
CA THR A 89 -11.40 -4.88 -1.72
C THR A 89 -10.28 -4.05 -1.13
N ALA A 90 -9.31 -4.72 -0.49
CA ALA A 90 -8.09 -4.10 -0.01
C ALA A 90 -6.87 -4.88 -0.51
N GLY A 91 -5.77 -4.18 -0.80
CA GLY A 91 -4.49 -4.77 -1.16
C GLY A 91 -3.52 -4.73 0.01
N THR A 92 -2.78 -5.83 0.21
CA THR A 92 -1.71 -5.90 1.21
C THR A 92 -0.37 -6.07 0.52
N LEU A 93 0.56 -5.16 0.78
CA LEU A 93 1.90 -5.14 0.19
C LEU A 93 2.98 -5.04 1.28
N ARG A 94 4.21 -5.38 0.92
CA ARG A 94 5.37 -5.22 1.81
C ARG A 94 5.96 -3.82 1.67
N GLN A 95 6.41 -3.24 2.78
CA GLN A 95 7.24 -2.04 2.76
C GLN A 95 8.59 -2.35 2.06
N PRO A 96 9.04 -1.53 1.10
CA PRO A 96 10.38 -1.66 0.53
C PRO A 96 11.46 -1.31 1.55
N SER A 97 12.58 -2.02 1.50
CA SER A 97 13.80 -1.65 2.24
C SER A 97 14.36 -0.32 1.75
N LEU A 98 14.89 0.47 2.67
CA LEU A 98 15.50 1.78 2.38
C LEU A 98 16.77 1.68 1.52
N GLY A 99 17.63 0.69 1.77
CA GLY A 99 18.95 0.59 1.11
C GLY A 99 18.91 0.60 -0.44
N PRO A 100 18.11 -0.24 -1.10
CA PRO A 100 17.99 -0.27 -2.56
C PRO A 100 17.54 1.03 -3.22
N VAL A 101 16.87 1.93 -2.49
CA VAL A 101 16.40 3.23 -3.01
C VAL A 101 17.58 4.15 -3.36
N PHE A 102 18.68 4.04 -2.63
CA PHE A 102 19.93 4.77 -2.92
C PHE A 102 20.85 4.04 -3.91
N GLY A 103 20.40 2.89 -4.43
CA GLY A 103 21.13 2.06 -5.39
C GLY A 103 20.43 2.00 -6.74
N ILE A 104 20.27 0.78 -7.27
CA ILE A 104 19.81 0.54 -8.65
C ILE A 104 18.28 0.40 -8.75
N LYS A 105 17.58 0.13 -7.62
CA LYS A 105 16.18 -0.31 -7.66
C LYS A 105 15.21 0.84 -7.39
N GLY A 106 14.48 1.24 -8.43
CA GLY A 106 13.30 2.12 -8.32
C GLY A 106 12.16 1.49 -7.52
N GLY A 107 11.24 2.34 -7.06
CA GLY A 107 10.26 2.09 -6.00
C GLY A 107 9.42 0.81 -6.13
N ALA A 108 9.07 0.22 -4.98
CA ALA A 108 8.28 -1.02 -4.91
C ALA A 108 6.77 -0.79 -4.79
N THR A 109 6.28 0.37 -5.25
CA THR A 109 4.91 0.84 -5.04
C THR A 109 4.00 0.63 -6.25
N GLY A 110 4.41 -0.17 -7.23
CA GLY A 110 3.68 -0.35 -8.50
C GLY A 110 4.30 0.45 -9.63
N GLY A 111 3.52 0.74 -10.68
CA GLY A 111 3.97 1.52 -11.83
C GLY A 111 2.83 1.95 -12.76
N GLY A 112 3.07 2.96 -13.58
CA GLY A 112 2.05 3.57 -14.44
C GLY A 112 0.89 4.15 -13.64
N HIS A 113 -0.35 3.83 -14.01
CA HIS A 113 -1.55 4.27 -13.28
C HIS A 113 -1.96 3.35 -12.13
N ALA A 114 -1.23 2.27 -11.88
CA ALA A 114 -1.46 1.33 -10.79
C ALA A 114 -0.33 1.47 -9.76
N GLN A 115 -0.48 2.44 -8.86
CA GLN A 115 0.50 2.78 -7.83
C GLN A 115 -0.13 2.96 -6.45
N VAL A 116 0.63 2.66 -5.41
CA VAL A 116 0.35 3.10 -4.03
C VAL A 116 1.14 4.37 -3.74
N ILE A 117 0.46 5.38 -3.23
CA ILE A 117 1.02 6.70 -2.91
C ILE A 117 0.67 7.08 -1.46
N PRO A 118 1.46 7.93 -0.77
CA PRO A 118 2.64 8.69 -1.26
C PRO A 118 3.90 7.81 -1.41
N SER A 119 4.43 7.72 -2.64
CA SER A 119 5.54 6.82 -2.96
C SER A 119 6.86 7.25 -2.30
N ASP A 120 7.12 8.55 -2.19
CA ASP A 120 8.34 9.08 -1.56
C ASP A 120 8.42 8.67 -0.07
N ASP A 121 7.30 8.78 0.65
CA ASP A 121 7.25 8.37 2.07
C ASP A 121 7.44 6.86 2.21
N ILE A 122 6.77 6.05 1.36
CA ILE A 122 6.83 4.58 1.42
C ILE A 122 8.24 4.07 1.15
N ASN A 123 8.95 4.69 0.20
CA ASN A 123 10.31 4.29 -0.17
C ASN A 123 11.37 4.75 0.85
N LEU A 124 11.06 5.76 1.68
CA LEU A 124 11.99 6.27 2.68
C LEU A 124 11.67 5.73 4.08
N HIS A 125 11.34 6.62 5.02
CA HIS A 125 11.16 6.27 6.43
C HIS A 125 9.76 5.73 6.74
N PHE A 126 8.81 5.95 5.85
CA PHE A 126 7.40 5.60 5.99
C PHE A 126 6.86 5.93 7.39
N THR A 127 6.49 4.92 8.18
CA THR A 127 6.02 5.07 9.56
C THR A 127 7.05 4.69 10.63
N GLY A 128 8.30 4.43 10.23
CA GLY A 128 9.41 4.11 11.13
C GLY A 128 9.58 2.62 11.46
N ASP A 129 8.83 1.73 10.82
CA ASP A 129 8.77 0.30 11.19
C ASP A 129 10.14 -0.39 11.10
N PHE A 130 10.91 -0.12 10.04
CA PHE A 130 12.27 -0.67 9.91
C PHE A 130 13.28 -0.04 10.86
N HIS A 131 13.07 1.20 11.31
CA HIS A 131 13.90 1.78 12.36
C HIS A 131 13.67 1.05 13.69
N ALA A 132 12.40 0.81 14.04
CA ALA A 132 12.05 0.05 15.24
C ALA A 132 12.64 -1.37 15.23
N ILE A 133 12.57 -2.08 14.09
CA ILE A 133 13.19 -3.41 13.93
C ILE A 133 14.72 -3.34 14.06
N THR A 134 15.36 -2.30 13.54
CA THR A 134 16.81 -2.16 13.59
C THR A 134 17.32 -1.83 15.00
N SER A 135 16.50 -1.16 15.81
CA SER A 135 16.86 -0.77 17.18
C SER A 135 16.59 -1.82 18.26
N ALA A 136 15.76 -2.84 17.97
CA ALA A 136 15.44 -3.92 18.90
C ALA A 136 16.58 -4.93 19.04
#